data_AF-A0A9C7CAX5-F1
#
_entry.id   AF-A0A9C7CAX5-F1
#
_cell.length_a   1.000
_cell.length_b   1.000
_cell.length_c   1.000
_cell.angle_alpha   90.00
_cell.angle_beta   90.00
_cell.angle_gamma   90.00
#
_symmetry.space_group_name_H-M   'P 1'
#
loop_
_entity.id
_entity.type
_entity.pdbx_description
1 polymer ?
#
loop_
_entity_poly.entity_id
_entity_poly.type
_entity_poly.pdbx_seq_one_letter_code
_entity_poly.pdbx_strand_id
1 'polypeptide(L)'
;MKRHYIAFLLGLLLSACSTPHSEFGVYQQSDGTIGVHAPKTAKETEAQEAALVECKKQGKRTVTILESRKTVNDRFPITYIYLCR
;
A
#
# COMPACT_ATOMS: atom_id res chain seq x y z
N MET A 1 17.87 40.15 3.90
CA MET A 1 18.35 38.91 3.23
C MET A 1 18.08 37.63 4.03
N LYS A 2 18.35 37.53 5.34
CA LYS A 2 18.12 36.30 6.14
C LYS A 2 16.68 35.77 6.19
N ARG A 3 15.67 36.65 6.12
CA ARG A 3 14.24 36.30 6.22
C ARG A 3 13.71 35.52 5.01
N HIS A 4 14.33 35.66 3.84
CA HIS A 4 13.95 34.95 2.61
C HIS A 4 14.50 33.51 2.58
N TYR A 5 15.67 33.27 3.18
CA TYR A 5 16.25 31.93 3.29
C TYR A 5 15.42 30.98 4.15
N ILE A 6 14.83 31.50 5.24
CA ILE A 6 13.97 30.71 6.13
C ILE A 6 12.69 30.27 5.41
N ALA A 7 12.09 31.16 4.61
CA ALA A 7 10.90 30.84 3.82
C ALA A 7 11.19 29.80 2.72
N PHE A 8 12.35 29.88 2.07
CA PHE A 8 12.75 28.92 1.04
C PHE A 8 13.03 27.52 1.60
N LEU A 9 13.66 27.44 2.78
CA LEU A 9 13.90 26.18 3.50
C LEU A 9 12.59 25.51 3.97
N LEU A 10 11.60 26.30 4.40
CA LEU A 10 10.29 25.77 4.81
C LEU A 10 9.50 25.20 3.62
N GLY A 11 9.62 25.82 2.43
CA GLY A 11 8.98 25.35 1.21
C GLY A 11 9.49 23.98 0.73
N LEU A 12 10.80 23.73 0.86
CA LEU A 12 11.42 22.44 0.48
C LEU A 12 11.05 21.27 1.41
N LEU A 13 10.78 21.56 2.69
CA LEU A 13 10.37 20.52 3.66
C LEU A 13 8.94 20.00 3.40
N LEU A 14 8.07 20.80 2.78
CA LEU A 14 6.68 20.45 2.52
C LEU A 14 6.48 19.61 1.24
N SER A 15 7.46 19.56 0.33
CA SER A 15 7.36 18.78 -0.92
C SER A 15 7.80 17.32 -0.80
N ALA A 16 8.27 16.86 0.38
CA ALA A 16 8.86 15.53 0.54
C ALA A 16 7.85 14.44 0.95
N CYS A 17 6.56 14.74 1.10
CA CYS A 17 5.53 13.76 1.43
C CYS A 17 4.69 13.40 0.20
N SER A 18 5.33 13.08 -0.93
CA SER A 18 4.66 12.35 -2.00
C SER A 18 4.53 10.90 -1.55
N THR A 19 3.52 10.59 -0.75
CA THR A 19 3.06 9.20 -0.61
C THR A 19 2.85 8.67 -2.02
N PRO A 20 3.62 7.66 -2.47
CA PRO A 20 3.38 7.08 -3.79
C PRO A 20 1.91 6.69 -3.83
N HIS A 21 1.22 7.12 -4.87
CA HIS A 21 -0.17 6.74 -5.08
C HIS A 21 -0.16 5.24 -5.30
N SER A 22 -0.37 4.47 -4.22
CA SER A 22 -0.43 3.02 -4.31
C SER A 22 -1.56 2.71 -5.27
N GLU A 23 -1.23 2.23 -6.46
CA GLU A 23 -2.23 1.77 -7.41
C GLU A 23 -2.99 0.56 -6.84
N PHE A 24 -2.49 -0.04 -5.76
CA PHE A 24 -3.13 -1.12 -5.04
C PHE A 24 -4.23 -0.61 -4.11
N GLY A 25 -5.43 -1.15 -4.28
CA GLY A 25 -6.52 -0.98 -3.31
C GLY A 25 -6.36 -1.98 -2.18
N VAL A 26 -5.99 -1.52 -0.98
CA VAL A 26 -5.80 -2.39 0.19
C VAL A 26 -6.96 -2.21 1.17
N TYR A 27 -7.47 -3.32 1.69
CA TYR A 27 -8.55 -3.31 2.69
C TYR A 27 -8.36 -4.44 3.72
N GLN A 28 -8.86 -4.22 4.93
CA GLN A 28 -8.88 -5.23 5.98
C GLN A 28 -10.25 -5.93 6.00
N GLN A 29 -10.23 -7.26 6.04
CA GLN A 29 -11.43 -8.06 6.25
C GLN A 29 -11.69 -8.26 7.75
N SER A 30 -12.95 -8.57 8.10
CA SER A 30 -13.39 -8.78 9.49
C SER A 30 -12.71 -9.96 10.19
N ASP A 31 -12.16 -10.90 9.42
CA ASP A 31 -11.41 -12.06 9.90
C ASP A 31 -9.93 -11.74 10.20
N GLY A 32 -9.48 -10.49 9.97
CA GLY A 32 -8.11 -10.05 10.18
C GLY A 32 -7.18 -10.28 8.99
N THR A 33 -7.70 -10.75 7.85
CA THR A 33 -6.93 -10.83 6.60
C THR A 33 -6.89 -9.48 5.88
N ILE A 34 -5.89 -9.32 5.00
CA ILE A 34 -5.69 -8.13 4.17
C ILE A 34 -5.95 -8.48 2.71
N GLY A 35 -6.94 -7.83 2.11
CA GLY A 35 -7.20 -7.90 0.69
C GLY A 35 -6.43 -6.81 -0.06
N VAL A 36 -5.76 -7.19 -1.15
CA VAL A 36 -5.02 -6.28 -2.02
C VAL A 36 -5.51 -6.45 -3.46
N HIS A 37 -6.17 -5.43 -3.98
CA HIS A 37 -6.52 -5.30 -5.39
C HIS A 37 -5.26 -4.93 -6.18
N ALA A 38 -4.82 -5.82 -7.07
CA ALA A 38 -3.65 -5.61 -7.89
C ALA A 38 -4.03 -5.20 -9.32
N PRO A 39 -3.41 -4.16 -9.88
CA PRO A 39 -3.58 -3.82 -11.29
C PRO A 39 -2.94 -4.88 -12.18
N LYS A 40 -3.35 -4.93 -13.45
CA LYS A 40 -2.92 -5.96 -14.41
C LYS A 40 -1.39 -6.04 -14.59
N THR A 41 -0.71 -4.92 -14.40
CA THR A 41 0.74 -4.76 -14.56
C THR A 41 1.54 -5.08 -13.30
N ALA A 42 0.88 -5.22 -12.15
CA ALA A 42 1.56 -5.41 -10.88
C ALA A 42 1.99 -6.85 -10.65
N LYS A 43 3.11 -7.00 -9.95
CA LYS A 43 3.60 -8.29 -9.47
C LYS A 43 2.97 -8.62 -8.12
N GLU A 44 2.81 -9.91 -7.85
CA GLU A 44 2.37 -10.39 -6.54
C GLU A 44 3.27 -9.90 -5.40
N THR A 45 4.58 -9.77 -5.65
CA THR A 45 5.54 -9.24 -4.66
C THR A 45 5.20 -7.81 -4.21
N GLU A 46 4.72 -6.97 -5.12
CA GLU A 46 4.33 -5.58 -4.82
C GLU A 46 3.03 -5.55 -4.01
N ALA A 47 2.08 -6.44 -4.36
CA ALA A 47 0.86 -6.62 -3.57
C ALA A 47 1.17 -7.16 -2.16
N GLN A 48 2.17 -8.03 -2.04
CA GLN A 48 2.63 -8.57 -0.77
C GLN A 48 3.27 -7.48 0.11
N GLU A 49 4.07 -6.59 -0.48
CA GLU A 49 4.65 -5.45 0.24
C GLU A 49 3.57 -4.49 0.75
N ALA A 50 2.55 -4.21 -0.06
CA ALA A 50 1.40 -3.41 0.35
C ALA A 50 0.65 -4.07 1.53
N ALA A 51 0.46 -5.40 1.48
CA ALA A 51 -0.13 -6.14 2.59
C ALA A 51 0.76 -6.13 3.85
N LEU A 52 2.09 -6.22 3.71
CA LEU A 52 3.03 -6.17 4.83
C LEU A 52 2.96 -4.84 5.58
N VAL A 53 2.77 -3.73 4.87
CA VAL A 53 2.61 -2.41 5.49
C VAL A 53 1.37 -2.38 6.38
N GLU A 54 0.25 -2.92 5.91
CA GLU A 54 -0.99 -3.00 6.71
C GLU A 54 -0.87 -4.00 7.86
N CYS A 55 -0.26 -5.18 7.65
CA CYS A 55 0.01 -6.14 8.72
C CYS A 55 0.87 -5.52 9.83
N LYS A 56 1.88 -4.72 9.48
CA LYS A 56 2.73 -4.01 10.44
C LYS A 56 1.95 -3.01 11.29
N LYS A 57 0.96 -2.32 10.72
CA LYS A 57 0.05 -1.43 11.49
C LYS A 57 -0.76 -2.20 12.54
N GLN A 58 -1.03 -3.49 12.29
CA GLN A 58 -1.68 -4.38 13.25
C GLN A 58 -0.70 -5.05 14.24
N GLY A 59 0.60 -4.69 14.19
CA GLY A 59 1.64 -5.30 15.03
C GLY A 59 2.09 -6.69 14.57
N LYS A 60 1.68 -7.12 13.36
CA LYS A 60 2.03 -8.41 12.75
C LYS A 60 3.25 -8.23 11.84
N ARG A 61 4.14 -9.21 11.80
CA ARG A 61 5.42 -9.11 11.06
C ARG A 61 5.48 -10.03 9.85
N THR A 62 4.63 -11.04 9.82
CA THR A 62 4.58 -12.02 8.74
C THR A 62 3.34 -11.79 7.91
N VAL A 63 3.51 -11.89 6.59
CA VAL A 63 2.40 -11.94 5.64
C VAL A 63 2.49 -13.25 4.87
N THR A 64 1.36 -13.90 4.62
CA THR A 64 1.31 -15.13 3.83
C THR A 64 0.12 -15.04 2.88
N ILE A 65 0.34 -15.36 1.60
CA ILE A 65 -0.76 -15.42 0.64
C ILE A 65 -1.68 -16.58 1.01
N LEU A 66 -2.97 -16.29 1.14
CA LEU A 66 -4.00 -17.27 1.44
C LEU A 66 -4.76 -17.65 0.17
N GLU A 67 -5.15 -16.66 -0.63
CA GLU A 67 -5.91 -16.88 -1.85
C GLU A 67 -5.63 -15.78 -2.88
N SER A 68 -5.71 -16.13 -4.17
CA SER A 68 -5.79 -15.18 -5.27
C SER A 68 -7.12 -15.35 -6.00
N ARG A 69 -7.91 -14.28 -6.06
CA ARG A 69 -9.22 -14.25 -6.72
C ARG A 69 -9.17 -13.34 -7.93
N LYS A 70 -9.69 -13.83 -9.06
CA LYS A 70 -9.95 -12.96 -10.21
C LYS A 70 -11.17 -12.10 -9.95
N THR A 71 -11.12 -10.84 -10.36
CA THR A 71 -12.28 -9.95 -10.28
C THR A 71 -12.81 -9.65 -11.67
N VAL A 72 -14.04 -9.14 -11.74
CA VAL A 72 -14.67 -8.67 -12.98
C VAL A 72 -14.21 -7.25 -13.33
N ASN A 73 -13.41 -6.60 -12.48
CA ASN A 73 -12.94 -5.24 -12.69
C ASN A 73 -11.68 -5.25 -13.57
N ASP A 74 -11.78 -4.66 -14.77
CA ASP A 74 -10.66 -4.56 -15.72
C ASP A 74 -9.45 -3.79 -15.17
N ARG A 75 -9.69 -2.85 -14.24
CA ARG A 75 -8.63 -2.09 -13.58
C ARG A 75 -7.87 -2.94 -12.56
N PHE A 76 -8.56 -3.84 -11.87
CA PHE A 76 -8.02 -4.69 -10.81
C PHE A 76 -8.37 -6.16 -11.04
N PRO A 77 -7.79 -6.81 -12.06
CA PRO A 77 -8.21 -8.14 -12.47
C PRO A 77 -7.95 -9.21 -11.41
N ILE A 78 -7.07 -8.94 -10.44
CA ILE A 78 -6.70 -9.89 -9.38
C ILE A 78 -6.81 -9.20 -8.01
N THR A 79 -7.35 -9.94 -7.05
CA THR A 79 -7.31 -9.61 -5.63
C THR A 79 -6.55 -10.71 -4.91
N TYR A 80 -5.52 -10.33 -4.17
CA TYR A 80 -4.79 -11.22 -3.29
C TYR A 80 -5.31 -11.06 -1.87
N ILE A 81 -5.58 -12.18 -1.20
CA ILE A 81 -5.94 -12.21 0.21
C ILE A 81 -4.73 -12.71 0.98
N TYR A 82 -4.27 -11.91 1.92
CA TYR A 82 -3.11 -12.19 2.75
C TYR A 82 -3.50 -12.36 4.20
N LEU A 83 -2.91 -13.36 4.85
CA LEU A 83 -3.00 -13.55 6.28
C LEU A 83 -1.82 -12.86 6.98
N CYS A 84 -2.13 -11.99 7.94
CA CYS A 84 -1.13 -11.39 8.83
C CYS A 84 -0.87 -12.30 10.04
N ARG A 85 0.40 -12.57 10.35
CA ARG A 85 0.84 -13.33 11.53
C ARG A 85 1.86 -12.59 12.39
#